data_AF-A0A166GDI0-F1
#
_entry.id   AF-A0A166GDI0-F1
#
_cell.length_a   1.000
_cell.length_b   1.000
_cell.length_c   1.000
_cell.angle_alpha   90.00
_cell.angle_beta   90.00
_cell.angle_gamma   90.00
#
_symmetry.space_group_name_H-M   'P 1'
#
loop_
_entity.id
_entity.type
_entity.pdbx_description
1 polymer ?
#
loop_
_entity_poly.entity_id
_entity_poly.type
_entity_poly.pdbx_seq_one_letter_code
_entity_poly.pdbx_strand_id
1 'polypeptide(L)'
;MSRTRALAPRRVIKTLDPSRLHPSDYVHLAGIQTKLSALDSTFELGYRQLREQNIPFPPGSLGFLYLSSCPDEPESTWQIRFRLADSDSLQSFRSGADLLLPDHKPWSIPLRYLGSKKYATLWELLVREGSVCSALFKPKPYYAGQTIKTLDPSLLQASDHLNIAGFTKSQISTPGSSFEITYYSQNGNRVRFPDDARGFLYLHSPAEEPKAKWEIRFCITNSDNNCPSSFKSGLDLLFPNQTPWAISLSSTKARSHPLRELLIREGLDIDALAHIPSVKTVMSTSRPLIYSLGQRFCLNFKNTTFQPIFISFGGEEKLDCYIEFLSRHRGPSPYIGMLYVTSLGLC
;
A
#
# COMPACT_ATOMS: atom_id res chain seq x y z
N MET A 1 32.35 -47.92 -7.06
CA MET A 1 32.79 -46.75 -6.26
C MET A 1 31.73 -45.66 -6.36
N SER A 2 30.83 -45.60 -5.40
CA SER A 2 29.72 -44.65 -5.37
C SER A 2 30.23 -43.30 -4.85
N ARG A 3 30.14 -42.25 -5.67
CA ARG A 3 30.43 -40.87 -5.25
C ARG A 3 29.32 -40.39 -4.34
N THR A 4 29.59 -40.34 -3.03
CA THR A 4 28.74 -39.68 -2.05
C THR A 4 28.72 -38.18 -2.37
N ARG A 5 27.60 -37.70 -2.91
CA ARG A 5 27.35 -36.28 -3.14
C ARG A 5 27.16 -35.62 -1.78
N ALA A 6 28.23 -35.05 -1.22
CA ALA A 6 28.15 -34.24 -0.01
C ALA A 6 27.14 -33.11 -0.24
N LEU A 7 26.07 -33.09 0.55
CA LEU A 7 25.11 -31.99 0.57
C LEU A 7 25.87 -30.74 1.05
N ALA A 8 25.86 -29.67 0.25
CA ALA A 8 26.40 -28.39 0.67
C ALA A 8 25.77 -28.00 2.02
N PRO A 9 26.56 -27.51 3.00
CA PRO A 9 26.05 -27.20 4.33
C PRO A 9 24.89 -26.20 4.21
N ARG A 10 23.76 -26.55 4.83
CA ARG A 10 22.63 -25.62 5.01
C ARG A 10 23.16 -24.38 5.73
N ARG A 11 23.05 -23.22 5.08
CA ARG A 11 23.49 -21.94 5.64
C ARG A 11 22.41 -21.42 6.58
N VAL A 12 22.67 -21.56 7.87
CA VAL A 12 21.73 -21.23 8.94
C VAL A 12 22.16 -19.92 9.60
N ILE A 13 21.32 -18.90 9.49
CA ILE A 13 21.43 -17.67 10.25
C ILE A 13 20.89 -17.95 11.65
N LYS A 14 21.73 -17.68 12.64
CA LYS A 14 21.46 -17.89 14.07
C LYS A 14 21.03 -16.63 14.78
N THR A 15 21.44 -15.46 14.28
CA THR A 15 21.11 -14.16 14.87
C THR A 15 21.06 -13.03 13.84
N LEU A 16 20.30 -11.99 14.15
CA LEU A 16 20.31 -10.72 13.42
C LEU A 16 20.84 -9.57 14.29
N ASP A 17 21.18 -9.81 15.55
CA ASP A 17 21.77 -8.81 16.44
C ASP A 17 23.24 -8.58 16.06
N PRO A 18 23.63 -7.36 15.64
CA PRO A 18 25.01 -7.03 15.27
C PRO A 18 26.05 -7.36 16.36
N SER A 19 25.64 -7.33 17.62
CA SER A 19 26.53 -7.58 18.76
C SER A 19 26.76 -9.08 19.04
N ARG A 20 25.96 -9.95 18.42
CA ARG A 20 25.95 -11.41 18.68
C ARG A 20 26.34 -12.24 17.45
N LEU A 21 26.70 -11.61 16.34
CA LEU A 21 27.08 -12.29 15.09
C LEU A 21 28.21 -13.30 15.30
N HIS A 22 28.05 -14.48 14.71
CA HIS A 22 29.03 -15.56 14.73
C HIS A 22 29.54 -15.85 13.30
N PRO A 23 30.76 -16.41 13.12
CA PRO A 23 31.25 -16.83 11.80
C PRO A 23 30.29 -17.69 10.98
N SER A 24 29.41 -18.46 11.64
CA SER A 24 28.38 -19.26 10.97
C SER A 24 27.26 -18.44 10.31
N ASP A 25 27.10 -17.18 10.69
CA ASP A 25 26.12 -16.25 10.13
C ASP A 25 26.64 -15.56 8.85
N TYR A 26 27.91 -15.80 8.49
CA TYR A 26 28.51 -15.30 7.26
C TYR A 26 27.95 -16.04 6.04
N VAL A 27 27.31 -15.31 5.14
CA VAL A 27 26.60 -15.87 3.99
C VAL A 27 27.05 -15.25 2.68
N HIS A 28 26.97 -16.06 1.62
CA HIS A 28 27.18 -15.63 0.24
C HIS A 28 25.84 -15.54 -0.48
N LEU A 29 25.45 -14.34 -0.91
CA LEU A 29 24.16 -14.05 -1.54
C LEU A 29 24.19 -14.00 -3.07
N ALA A 30 25.34 -14.18 -3.73
CA ALA A 30 25.43 -14.01 -5.19
C ALA A 30 24.44 -14.89 -5.96
N GLY A 31 23.78 -14.30 -6.97
CA GLY A 31 22.77 -14.96 -7.81
C GLY A 31 21.38 -14.34 -7.71
N ILE A 32 20.42 -14.94 -8.41
CA ILE A 32 19.07 -14.37 -8.60
C ILE A 32 18.21 -14.49 -7.34
N GLN A 33 18.29 -15.63 -6.67
CA GLN A 33 17.57 -15.90 -5.42
C GLN A 33 18.43 -16.79 -4.53
N THR A 34 18.72 -16.31 -3.32
CA THR A 34 19.52 -17.05 -2.35
C THR A 34 18.61 -17.61 -1.27
N LYS A 35 18.57 -18.94 -1.20
CA LYS A 35 17.88 -19.68 -0.12
C LYS A 35 18.76 -19.71 1.11
N LEU A 36 18.24 -19.19 2.20
CA LEU A 36 18.86 -19.19 3.52
C LEU A 36 17.94 -19.92 4.49
N SER A 37 18.52 -20.37 5.61
CA SER A 37 17.77 -20.98 6.69
C SER A 37 17.90 -20.20 7.98
N ALA A 38 16.87 -20.23 8.80
CA ALA A 38 16.88 -19.82 10.20
C ALA A 38 15.81 -20.67 10.92
N LEU A 39 15.98 -20.97 12.21
CA LEU A 39 14.98 -21.73 13.00
C LEU A 39 14.42 -22.99 12.28
N ASP A 40 15.28 -23.74 11.58
CA ASP A 40 14.91 -24.92 10.80
C ASP A 40 13.96 -24.71 9.61
N SER A 41 13.61 -23.45 9.30
CA SER A 41 12.84 -23.04 8.12
C SER A 41 13.73 -22.36 7.08
N THR A 42 13.28 -22.33 5.82
CA THR A 42 13.99 -21.68 4.72
C THR A 42 13.25 -20.46 4.20
N PHE A 43 13.99 -19.41 3.85
CA PHE A 43 13.45 -18.22 3.19
C PHE A 43 14.36 -17.80 2.02
N GLU A 44 13.82 -16.97 1.13
CA GLU A 44 14.52 -16.52 -0.07
C GLU A 44 14.75 -15.02 -0.05
N LEU A 45 16.00 -14.63 -0.33
CA LEU A 45 16.38 -13.25 -0.54
C LEU A 45 16.50 -12.93 -2.03
N GLY A 46 16.13 -11.71 -2.38
CA GLY A 46 16.34 -11.15 -3.72
C GLY A 46 16.90 -9.74 -3.60
N TYR A 47 17.73 -9.35 -4.55
CA TYR A 47 18.39 -8.05 -4.54
C TYR A 47 17.43 -6.92 -4.94
N ARG A 48 16.82 -7.00 -6.13
CA ARG A 48 15.80 -6.03 -6.57
C ARG A 48 14.86 -6.65 -7.60
N GLN A 49 13.58 -6.31 -7.53
CA GLN A 49 12.61 -6.63 -8.59
C GLN A 49 12.31 -5.36 -9.39
N LEU A 50 12.62 -5.36 -10.69
CA LEU A 50 12.38 -4.24 -11.59
C LEU A 50 11.55 -4.72 -12.78
N ARG A 51 10.32 -4.20 -12.95
CA ARG A 51 9.41 -4.53 -14.05
C ARG A 51 9.34 -6.04 -14.34
N GLU A 52 9.04 -6.81 -13.29
CA GLU A 52 8.90 -8.28 -13.31
C GLU A 52 10.21 -9.08 -13.49
N GLN A 53 11.35 -8.43 -13.72
CA GLN A 53 12.66 -9.10 -13.74
C GLN A 53 13.33 -9.04 -12.37
N ASN A 54 13.80 -10.20 -11.89
CA ASN A 54 14.62 -10.30 -10.69
C ASN A 54 16.08 -10.00 -11.05
N ILE A 55 16.60 -8.92 -10.49
CA ILE A 55 18.01 -8.55 -10.60
C ILE A 55 18.77 -9.42 -9.59
N PRO A 56 19.83 -10.13 -10.01
CA PRO A 56 20.65 -10.91 -9.09
C PRO A 56 21.44 -10.02 -8.14
N PHE A 57 21.79 -10.57 -6.98
CA PHE A 57 22.80 -9.99 -6.12
C PHE A 57 24.12 -9.84 -6.90
N PRO A 58 24.84 -8.71 -6.73
CA PRO A 58 26.15 -8.53 -7.34
C PRO A 58 27.13 -9.66 -7.00
N PRO A 59 28.06 -9.99 -7.91
CA PRO A 59 29.16 -10.91 -7.60
C PRO A 59 29.90 -10.46 -6.33
N GLY A 60 30.31 -11.41 -5.49
CA GLY A 60 31.02 -11.09 -4.24
C GLY A 60 30.14 -10.53 -3.12
N SER A 61 28.82 -10.69 -3.19
CA SER A 61 27.90 -10.35 -2.09
C SER A 61 28.08 -11.32 -0.91
N LEU A 62 29.17 -11.14 -0.17
CA LEU A 62 29.57 -11.92 1.00
C LEU A 62 29.45 -11.05 2.26
N GLY A 63 28.93 -11.60 3.34
CA GLY A 63 28.77 -10.83 4.57
C GLY A 63 27.63 -11.31 5.47
N PHE A 64 27.05 -10.38 6.21
CA PHE A 64 26.11 -10.68 7.30
C PHE A 64 24.78 -9.98 7.10
N LEU A 65 23.69 -10.67 7.43
CA LEU A 65 22.41 -10.01 7.69
C LEU A 65 22.40 -9.48 9.11
N TYR A 66 21.87 -8.27 9.30
CA TYR A 66 21.77 -7.67 10.61
C TYR A 66 20.54 -6.76 10.71
N LEU A 67 20.01 -6.60 11.92
CA LEU A 67 18.99 -5.63 12.24
C LEU A 67 19.64 -4.25 12.40
N SER A 68 19.28 -3.33 11.51
CA SER A 68 19.58 -1.91 11.64
C SER A 68 18.42 -1.24 12.37
N SER A 69 18.65 -0.91 13.64
CA SER A 69 17.77 -0.10 14.48
C SER A 69 18.53 1.09 15.03
N CYS A 70 17.85 2.22 15.15
CA CYS A 70 18.32 3.38 15.90
C CYS A 70 17.46 3.46 17.18
N PRO A 71 18.04 3.52 18.39
CA PRO A 71 17.28 3.58 19.64
C PRO A 71 16.33 4.79 19.71
N ASP A 72 16.68 5.88 19.03
CA ASP A 72 15.89 7.12 18.99
C ASP A 72 14.82 7.12 17.89
N GLU A 73 14.76 6.07 17.07
CA GLU A 73 13.76 5.94 16.00
C GLU A 73 12.70 4.89 16.34
N PRO A 74 11.44 5.11 15.92
CA PRO A 74 10.37 4.14 16.15
C PRO A 74 10.65 2.80 15.45
N GLU A 75 10.18 1.69 16.01
CA GLU A 75 10.35 0.33 15.45
C GLU A 75 9.88 0.20 13.99
N SER A 76 8.97 1.09 13.55
CA SER A 76 8.48 1.15 12.18
C SER A 76 9.55 1.51 11.14
N THR A 77 10.66 2.13 11.55
CA THR A 77 11.79 2.50 10.68
C THR A 77 12.84 1.41 10.60
N TRP A 78 12.78 0.39 11.47
CA TRP A 78 13.80 -0.65 11.56
C TRP A 78 13.84 -1.53 10.30
N GLN A 79 15.02 -2.03 9.98
CA GLN A 79 15.27 -2.75 8.74
C GLN A 79 16.27 -3.89 8.97
N ILE A 80 16.06 -5.02 8.31
CA ILE A 80 17.16 -5.98 8.09
C ILE A 80 17.98 -5.48 6.92
N ARG A 81 19.30 -5.36 7.10
CA ARG A 81 20.25 -4.98 6.05
C ARG A 81 21.26 -6.09 5.82
N PHE A 82 21.98 -6.00 4.71
CA PHE A 82 23.10 -6.88 4.42
C PHE A 82 24.38 -6.06 4.41
N ARG A 83 25.33 -6.39 5.28
CA ARG A 83 26.64 -5.74 5.34
C ARG A 83 27.67 -6.63 4.66
N LEU A 84 28.35 -6.07 3.66
CA LEU A 84 29.46 -6.71 2.98
C LEU A 84 30.66 -6.81 3.92
N ALA A 85 31.27 -7.99 3.97
CA ALA A 85 32.46 -8.27 4.75
C ALA A 85 33.35 -9.24 3.97
N ASP A 86 34.67 -9.05 4.04
CA ASP A 86 35.66 -9.88 3.33
C ASP A 86 35.96 -11.20 4.05
N SER A 87 35.57 -11.32 5.32
CA SER A 87 35.71 -12.53 6.13
C SER A 87 34.54 -12.71 7.10
N ASP A 88 34.48 -13.88 7.71
CA ASP A 88 33.49 -14.27 8.72
C ASP A 88 33.76 -13.68 10.12
N SER A 89 34.71 -12.75 10.24
CA SER A 89 35.06 -12.11 11.51
C SER A 89 34.16 -10.91 11.82
N LEU A 90 33.87 -10.70 13.11
CA LEU A 90 33.14 -9.51 13.57
C LEU A 90 33.86 -8.20 13.25
N GLN A 91 35.20 -8.23 13.18
CA GLN A 91 35.97 -7.06 12.78
C GLN A 91 35.70 -6.68 11.32
N SER A 92 35.62 -7.67 10.43
CA SER A 92 35.27 -7.44 9.02
C SER A 92 33.83 -6.95 8.85
N PHE A 93 32.90 -7.41 9.69
CA PHE A 93 31.57 -6.81 9.79
C PHE A 93 31.64 -5.32 10.18
N ARG A 94 32.39 -4.96 11.23
CA ARG A 94 32.48 -3.56 11.70
C ARG A 94 33.09 -2.62 10.68
N SER A 95 34.12 -3.04 9.96
CA SER A 95 34.74 -2.25 8.88
C SER A 95 34.00 -2.34 7.55
N GLY A 96 33.03 -3.25 7.44
CA GLY A 96 32.26 -3.51 6.23
C GLY A 96 31.27 -2.40 5.90
N ALA A 97 30.77 -2.41 4.67
CA ALA A 97 29.79 -1.45 4.17
C ALA A 97 28.45 -2.13 3.87
N ASP A 98 27.34 -1.40 4.01
CA ASP A 98 26.04 -1.91 3.59
C ASP A 98 26.03 -2.18 2.08
N LEU A 99 25.48 -3.32 1.68
CA LEU A 99 25.18 -3.61 0.28
C LEU A 99 24.22 -2.54 -0.24
N LEU A 100 24.59 -1.87 -1.33
CA LEU A 100 23.79 -0.81 -1.91
C LEU A 100 22.97 -1.31 -3.09
N LEU A 101 21.79 -0.74 -3.28
CA LEU A 101 20.99 -0.83 -4.49
C LEU A 101 21.58 0.09 -5.59
N PRO A 102 21.16 -0.06 -6.87
CA PRO A 102 21.64 0.80 -7.97
C PRO A 102 21.35 2.30 -7.80
N ASP A 103 20.42 2.66 -6.90
CA ASP A 103 20.12 4.06 -6.54
C ASP A 103 20.95 4.54 -5.33
N HIS A 104 22.01 3.81 -4.99
CA HIS A 104 22.95 4.08 -3.89
C HIS A 104 22.34 4.02 -2.48
N LYS A 105 21.10 3.53 -2.33
CA LYS A 105 20.50 3.30 -1.01
C LYS A 105 20.88 1.92 -0.46
N PRO A 106 20.99 1.76 0.87
CA PRO A 106 21.19 0.43 1.46
C PRO A 106 20.08 -0.54 1.05
N TRP A 107 20.48 -1.73 0.60
CA TRP A 107 19.58 -2.85 0.46
C TRP A 107 19.01 -3.20 1.84
N SER A 108 17.69 -3.29 1.91
CA SER A 108 16.98 -3.48 3.17
C SER A 108 15.70 -4.26 2.99
N ILE A 109 15.32 -4.98 4.05
CA ILE A 109 13.99 -5.52 4.27
C ILE A 109 13.40 -4.77 5.46
N PRO A 110 12.51 -3.79 5.22
CA PRO A 110 11.78 -3.13 6.29
C PRO A 110 11.08 -4.12 7.23
N LEU A 111 11.10 -3.83 8.54
CA LEU A 111 10.52 -4.70 9.58
C LEU A 111 9.05 -5.06 9.29
N ARG A 112 8.29 -4.12 8.71
CA ARG A 112 6.90 -4.32 8.27
C ARG A 112 6.70 -5.49 7.30
N TYR A 113 7.73 -5.85 6.52
CA TYR A 113 7.67 -6.98 5.58
C TYR A 113 7.95 -8.33 6.23
N LEU A 114 8.52 -8.35 7.43
CA LEU A 114 8.89 -9.59 8.13
C LEU A 114 7.69 -10.41 8.59
N GLY A 115 6.52 -9.77 8.76
CA GLY A 115 5.27 -10.48 9.02
C GLY A 115 4.77 -11.36 7.86
N SER A 116 5.43 -11.30 6.70
CA SER A 116 5.02 -12.07 5.53
C SER A 116 5.40 -13.53 5.61
N LYS A 117 4.62 -14.41 4.96
CA LYS A 117 4.98 -15.83 4.82
C LYS A 117 6.42 -16.00 4.27
N LYS A 118 6.87 -15.05 3.45
CA LYS A 118 8.21 -15.04 2.87
C LYS A 118 9.32 -14.85 3.92
N TYR A 119 9.07 -14.07 4.97
CA TYR A 119 10.09 -13.67 5.95
C TYR A 119 9.70 -14.00 7.40
N ALA A 120 8.66 -14.80 7.61
CA ALA A 120 8.14 -15.18 8.93
C ALA A 120 9.23 -15.76 9.84
N THR A 121 10.16 -16.54 9.26
CA THR A 121 11.29 -17.10 10.00
C THR A 121 12.25 -16.04 10.55
N LEU A 122 12.48 -14.95 9.82
CA LEU A 122 13.29 -13.83 10.30
C LEU A 122 12.56 -13.08 11.41
N TRP A 123 11.24 -12.95 11.31
CA TRP A 123 10.41 -12.38 12.37
C TRP A 123 10.50 -13.20 13.67
N GLU A 124 10.28 -14.51 13.58
CA GLU A 124 10.38 -15.42 14.72
C GLU A 124 11.76 -15.38 15.36
N LEU A 125 12.81 -15.24 14.54
CA LEU A 125 14.18 -15.10 15.04
C LEU A 125 14.34 -13.83 15.89
N LEU A 126 13.85 -12.68 15.41
CA LEU A 126 13.89 -11.42 16.16
C LEU A 126 13.09 -11.47 17.47
N VAL A 127 11.91 -12.09 17.45
CA VAL A 127 11.09 -12.27 18.66
C VAL A 127 11.79 -13.18 19.66
N ARG A 128 12.38 -14.28 19.21
CA ARG A 128 13.11 -15.22 20.07
C ARG A 128 14.32 -14.57 20.74
N GLU A 129 14.96 -13.62 20.05
CA GLU A 129 16.13 -12.90 20.56
C GLU A 129 15.78 -11.76 21.52
N GLY A 130 14.50 -11.43 21.67
CA GLY A 130 14.04 -10.28 22.45
C GLY A 130 14.34 -8.95 21.76
N SER A 131 14.78 -8.98 20.49
CA SER A 131 15.10 -7.78 19.70
C SER A 131 13.87 -6.98 19.32
N VAL A 132 12.68 -7.60 19.30
CA VAL A 132 11.39 -6.95 19.06
C VAL A 132 10.35 -7.49 20.04
N CYS A 133 9.48 -6.61 20.57
CA CYS A 133 8.40 -7.04 21.45
C CYS A 133 7.25 -7.67 20.65
N SER A 134 6.92 -8.94 20.93
CA SER A 134 5.80 -9.66 20.29
C SER A 134 4.43 -9.02 20.56
N ALA A 135 4.32 -8.17 21.59
CA ALA A 135 3.09 -7.45 21.94
C ALA A 135 2.86 -6.18 21.09
N LEU A 136 3.92 -5.54 20.60
CA LEU A 136 3.84 -4.27 19.83
C LEU A 136 3.71 -4.50 18.32
N PHE A 137 4.26 -5.60 17.83
CA PHE A 137 4.02 -6.09 16.47
C PHE A 137 3.54 -7.53 16.55
N LYS A 138 2.22 -7.73 16.54
CA LYS A 138 1.69 -8.98 16.01
C LYS A 138 1.74 -8.84 14.50
N PRO A 139 2.65 -9.50 13.77
CA PRO A 139 2.40 -9.71 12.36
C PRO A 139 1.11 -10.53 12.31
N LYS A 140 -0.01 -9.85 12.05
CA LYS A 140 -1.17 -10.53 11.50
C LYS A 140 -0.60 -11.29 10.29
N PRO A 141 -0.68 -12.63 10.27
CA PRO A 141 -0.12 -13.40 9.17
C PRO A 141 -0.62 -12.76 7.88
N TYR A 142 0.28 -12.59 6.91
CA TYR A 142 0.08 -11.83 5.66
C TYR A 142 -1.13 -12.23 4.80
N TYR A 143 -1.97 -13.14 5.28
CA TYR A 143 -3.21 -13.62 4.67
C TYR A 143 -4.33 -13.90 5.68
N ALA A 144 -4.24 -13.48 6.95
CA ALA A 144 -5.46 -13.37 7.76
C ALA A 144 -6.28 -12.27 7.11
N GLY A 145 -7.26 -12.67 6.30
CA GLY A 145 -8.12 -11.76 5.53
C GLY A 145 -8.47 -10.55 6.39
N GLN A 146 -8.11 -9.37 5.91
CA GLN A 146 -8.38 -8.15 6.65
C GLN A 146 -9.90 -7.95 6.58
N THR A 147 -10.58 -8.15 7.70
CA THR A 147 -12.05 -8.15 7.70
C THR A 147 -12.56 -6.81 8.16
N ILE A 148 -13.55 -6.28 7.45
CA ILE A 148 -14.40 -5.19 7.94
C ILE A 148 -15.81 -5.72 8.22
N LYS A 149 -16.43 -5.24 9.28
CA LYS A 149 -17.81 -5.53 9.65
C LYS A 149 -18.74 -4.35 9.43
N THR A 150 -18.19 -3.15 9.27
CA THR A 150 -18.95 -1.92 9.11
C THR A 150 -18.18 -0.87 8.32
N LEU A 151 -18.90 0.01 7.64
CA LEU A 151 -18.40 1.25 7.06
C LEU A 151 -18.89 2.49 7.81
N ASP A 152 -19.75 2.32 8.84
CA ASP A 152 -20.23 3.40 9.67
C ASP A 152 -19.14 3.81 10.69
N PRO A 153 -18.63 5.06 10.64
CA PRO A 153 -17.65 5.57 11.60
C PRO A 153 -18.05 5.40 13.07
N SER A 154 -19.35 5.42 13.37
CA SER A 154 -19.88 5.30 14.73
C SER A 154 -19.88 3.87 15.27
N LEU A 155 -19.76 2.87 14.39
CA LEU A 155 -19.81 1.44 14.72
C LEU A 155 -18.45 0.73 14.62
N LEU A 156 -17.40 1.46 14.22
CA LEU A 156 -16.06 0.91 14.04
C LEU A 156 -15.55 0.16 15.26
N GLN A 157 -15.00 -1.03 15.04
CA GLN A 157 -14.36 -1.85 16.06
C GLN A 157 -12.86 -1.99 15.77
N ALA A 158 -12.08 -2.34 16.79
CA ALA A 158 -10.64 -2.62 16.60
C ALA A 158 -10.38 -3.76 15.59
N SER A 159 -11.36 -4.65 15.37
CA SER A 159 -11.28 -5.68 14.33
C SER A 159 -11.34 -5.13 12.90
N ASP A 160 -11.96 -3.97 12.70
CA ASP A 160 -12.14 -3.32 11.40
C ASP A 160 -10.91 -2.50 10.97
N HIS A 161 -9.89 -2.43 11.84
CA HIS A 161 -8.63 -1.75 11.54
C HIS A 161 -7.80 -2.57 10.55
N LEU A 162 -7.47 -1.93 9.44
CA LEU A 162 -6.77 -2.47 8.29
C LEU A 162 -5.34 -1.92 8.25
N ASN A 163 -4.41 -2.78 7.86
CA ASN A 163 -3.05 -2.41 7.51
C ASN A 163 -2.82 -2.72 6.03
N ILE A 164 -2.88 -1.67 5.21
CA ILE A 164 -2.71 -1.77 3.75
C ILE A 164 -1.39 -1.16 3.28
N ALA A 165 -0.56 -0.69 4.21
CA ALA A 165 0.70 -0.01 3.94
C ALA A 165 1.67 -0.87 3.11
N GLY A 166 2.26 -0.27 2.07
CA GLY A 166 3.27 -0.90 1.23
C GLY A 166 2.75 -1.98 0.26
N PHE A 167 1.46 -2.32 0.28
CA PHE A 167 0.87 -3.26 -0.66
C PHE A 167 0.52 -2.58 -2.00
N THR A 168 0.66 -3.27 -3.12
CA THR A 168 0.12 -2.82 -4.42
C THR A 168 -1.36 -3.20 -4.61
N LYS A 169 -1.82 -4.15 -3.81
CA LYS A 169 -3.21 -4.59 -3.69
C LYS A 169 -3.46 -5.16 -2.31
N SER A 170 -4.63 -4.91 -1.74
CA SER A 170 -5.04 -5.50 -0.47
C SER A 170 -6.37 -6.23 -0.64
N GLN A 171 -6.44 -7.47 -0.15
CA GLN A 171 -7.68 -8.24 -0.12
C GLN A 171 -8.38 -8.01 1.22
N ILE A 172 -9.62 -7.54 1.14
CA ILE A 172 -10.45 -7.19 2.30
C ILE A 172 -11.68 -8.08 2.28
N SER A 173 -11.96 -8.70 3.41
CA SER A 173 -13.13 -9.54 3.63
C SER A 173 -14.27 -8.73 4.26
N THR A 174 -15.49 -9.01 3.85
CA THR A 174 -16.72 -8.66 4.55
C THR A 174 -17.33 -9.97 5.11
N PRO A 175 -18.36 -9.92 5.98
CA PRO A 175 -18.95 -11.14 6.53
C PRO A 175 -19.48 -12.15 5.49
N GLY A 176 -19.77 -11.71 4.26
CA GLY A 176 -20.31 -12.56 3.18
C GLY A 176 -19.41 -12.72 1.96
N SER A 177 -18.31 -11.96 1.83
CA SER A 177 -17.52 -11.93 0.60
C SER A 177 -16.11 -11.32 0.79
N SER A 178 -15.33 -11.20 -0.28
CA SER A 178 -14.05 -10.48 -0.25
C SER A 178 -13.83 -9.66 -1.53
N PHE A 179 -13.23 -8.49 -1.41
CA PHE A 179 -12.90 -7.60 -2.50
C PHE A 179 -11.43 -7.17 -2.45
N GLU A 180 -10.93 -6.69 -3.58
CA GLU A 180 -9.57 -6.14 -3.70
C GLU A 180 -9.64 -4.62 -3.75
N ILE A 181 -8.75 -3.95 -3.02
CA ILE A 181 -8.48 -2.52 -3.17
C ILE A 181 -7.07 -2.28 -3.70
N THR A 182 -6.90 -1.19 -4.43
CA THR A 182 -5.61 -0.73 -4.96
C THR A 182 -5.46 0.75 -4.72
N TYR A 183 -4.22 1.26 -4.66
CA TYR A 183 -4.00 2.68 -4.45
C TYR A 183 -4.27 3.48 -5.73
N TYR A 184 -3.35 3.44 -6.69
CA TYR A 184 -3.57 3.92 -8.06
C TYR A 184 -2.62 3.22 -9.03
N SER A 185 -2.84 3.43 -10.33
CA SER A 185 -1.96 2.92 -11.40
C SER A 185 -1.23 4.07 -12.09
N GLN A 186 0.07 3.89 -12.31
CA GLN A 186 0.92 4.81 -13.07
C GLN A 186 1.54 4.06 -14.25
N ASN A 187 1.22 4.47 -15.48
CA ASN A 187 1.71 3.84 -16.71
C ASN A 187 1.50 2.31 -16.73
N GLY A 188 0.31 1.86 -16.34
CA GLY A 188 -0.05 0.44 -16.24
C GLY A 188 0.50 -0.31 -15.01
N ASN A 189 1.39 0.31 -14.23
CA ASN A 189 1.95 -0.30 -13.03
C ASN A 189 1.18 0.13 -11.79
N ARG A 190 0.81 -0.83 -10.93
CA ARG A 190 0.17 -0.53 -9.64
C ARG A 190 1.19 0.08 -8.68
N VAL A 191 0.83 1.21 -8.10
CA VAL A 191 1.63 1.88 -7.08
C VAL A 191 1.27 1.34 -5.70
N ARG A 192 2.28 1.25 -4.82
CA ARG A 192 2.11 0.79 -3.45
C ARG A 192 1.40 1.85 -2.61
N PHE A 193 0.53 1.42 -1.69
CA PHE A 193 -0.01 2.28 -0.65
C PHE A 193 1.14 2.92 0.17
N PRO A 194 0.96 4.15 0.67
CA PRO A 194 1.90 4.81 1.59
C PRO A 194 2.25 3.95 2.82
N ASP A 195 3.41 4.21 3.41
CA ASP A 195 3.95 3.40 4.52
C ASP A 195 3.16 3.55 5.83
N ASP A 196 2.36 4.62 5.93
CA ASP A 196 1.48 4.96 7.04
C ASP A 196 0.02 4.56 6.79
N ALA A 197 -0.32 3.90 5.67
CA ALA A 197 -1.70 3.53 5.31
C ALA A 197 -2.29 2.43 6.22
N ARG A 198 -2.65 2.82 7.44
CA ARG A 198 -3.21 1.99 8.51
C ARG A 198 -4.41 2.71 9.12
N GLY A 199 -5.53 2.03 9.20
CA GLY A 199 -6.77 2.64 9.69
C GLY A 199 -8.02 1.97 9.16
N PHE A 200 -9.04 2.76 8.88
CA PHE A 200 -10.40 2.24 8.69
C PHE A 200 -10.95 2.62 7.32
N LEU A 201 -11.66 1.69 6.68
CA LEU A 201 -12.59 2.04 5.62
C LEU A 201 -13.86 2.61 6.24
N TYR A 202 -14.39 3.67 5.65
CA TYR A 202 -15.62 4.28 6.11
C TYR A 202 -16.43 4.87 4.95
N LEU A 203 -17.74 4.96 5.13
CA LEU A 203 -18.64 5.65 4.23
C LEU A 203 -18.62 7.15 4.54
N HIS A 204 -18.15 7.94 3.58
CA HIS A 204 -18.27 9.38 3.58
C HIS A 204 -19.61 9.77 2.94
N SER A 205 -20.56 10.17 3.78
CA SER A 205 -21.94 10.51 3.40
C SER A 205 -22.35 11.90 3.95
N PRO A 206 -21.86 13.01 3.34
CA PRO A 206 -22.23 14.34 3.78
C PRO A 206 -23.74 14.55 3.69
N ALA A 207 -24.38 15.01 4.78
CA ALA A 207 -25.83 15.14 4.88
C ALA A 207 -26.44 16.10 3.83
N GLU A 208 -25.67 17.10 3.42
CA GLU A 208 -26.09 18.14 2.46
C GLU A 208 -25.76 17.76 1.00
N GLU A 209 -25.08 16.65 0.76
CA GLU A 209 -24.69 16.22 -0.58
C GLU A 209 -25.58 15.08 -1.10
N PRO A 210 -25.85 15.04 -2.42
CA PRO A 210 -26.62 13.95 -3.00
C PRO A 210 -25.87 12.62 -2.79
N LYS A 211 -26.62 11.52 -2.66
CA LYS A 211 -26.05 10.17 -2.54
C LYS A 211 -25.09 9.79 -3.68
N ALA A 212 -25.17 10.50 -4.82
CA ALA A 212 -24.23 10.39 -5.93
C ALA A 212 -22.78 10.74 -5.59
N LYS A 213 -22.56 11.57 -4.55
CA LYS A 213 -21.24 11.97 -4.04
C LYS A 213 -20.76 11.13 -2.86
N TRP A 214 -21.58 10.20 -2.39
CA TRP A 214 -21.15 9.33 -1.31
C TRP A 214 -20.03 8.42 -1.81
N GLU A 215 -19.03 8.26 -0.97
CA GLU A 215 -17.77 7.60 -1.29
C GLU A 215 -17.36 6.73 -0.13
N ILE A 216 -16.69 5.61 -0.42
CA ILE A 216 -16.02 4.83 0.62
C ILE A 216 -14.56 5.26 0.63
N ARG A 217 -14.10 5.81 1.75
CA ARG A 217 -12.76 6.36 1.93
C ARG A 217 -11.95 5.54 2.92
N PHE A 218 -10.64 5.76 2.93
CA PHE A 218 -9.73 5.15 3.90
C PHE A 218 -9.18 6.23 4.83
N CYS A 219 -9.53 6.17 6.10
CA CYS A 219 -9.02 7.08 7.13
C CYS A 219 -7.77 6.47 7.76
N ILE A 220 -6.62 7.14 7.59
CA ILE A 220 -5.35 6.83 8.24
C ILE A 220 -5.41 7.29 9.68
N THR A 221 -5.02 6.41 10.60
CA THR A 221 -5.06 6.63 12.05
C THR A 221 -3.73 6.27 12.68
N ASN A 222 -3.38 6.90 13.80
CA ASN A 222 -2.15 6.54 14.52
C ASN A 222 -2.24 5.08 15.02
N SER A 223 -1.19 4.31 14.74
CA SER A 223 -1.19 2.84 14.81
C SER A 223 -1.13 2.25 16.22
N ASP A 224 -1.07 3.09 17.25
CA ASP A 224 -0.59 2.63 18.57
C ASP A 224 -1.51 1.63 19.27
N ASN A 225 -2.79 1.49 18.89
CA ASN A 225 -3.69 0.52 19.53
C ASN A 225 -4.89 0.03 18.67
N ASN A 226 -4.91 0.27 17.34
CA ASN A 226 -6.06 -0.04 16.47
C ASN A 226 -7.41 0.50 17.00
N CYS A 227 -7.36 1.59 17.78
CA CYS A 227 -8.49 2.03 18.58
C CYS A 227 -9.48 2.83 17.72
N PRO A 228 -10.79 2.50 17.69
CA PRO A 228 -11.78 3.25 16.91
C PRO A 228 -11.82 4.75 17.22
N SER A 229 -11.51 5.14 18.46
CA SER A 229 -11.45 6.56 18.85
C SER A 229 -10.44 7.39 18.05
N SER A 230 -9.39 6.75 17.53
CA SER A 230 -8.37 7.40 16.68
C SER A 230 -8.92 7.86 15.33
N PHE A 231 -10.08 7.35 14.90
CA PHE A 231 -10.75 7.79 13.67
C PHE A 231 -11.03 9.29 13.67
N LYS A 232 -11.43 9.86 14.82
CA LYS A 232 -11.79 11.29 14.94
C LYS A 232 -10.65 12.24 14.63
N SER A 233 -9.41 11.81 14.87
CA SER A 233 -8.19 12.56 14.59
C SER A 233 -7.44 12.03 13.36
N GLY A 234 -8.02 11.06 12.66
CA GLY A 234 -7.42 10.48 11.47
C GLY A 234 -7.55 11.38 10.24
N LEU A 235 -6.78 11.06 9.21
CA LEU A 235 -6.76 11.80 7.94
C LEU A 235 -7.13 10.88 6.79
N ASP A 236 -7.87 11.40 5.81
CA ASP A 236 -8.13 10.64 4.59
C ASP A 236 -6.81 10.31 3.88
N LEU A 237 -6.65 9.05 3.47
CA LEU A 237 -5.63 8.65 2.52
C LEU A 237 -5.81 9.49 1.25
N LEU A 238 -4.74 10.13 0.78
CA LEU A 238 -4.77 10.98 -0.40
C LEU A 238 -4.10 10.27 -1.59
N PHE A 239 -4.57 10.56 -2.79
CA PHE A 239 -3.83 10.35 -4.03
C PHE A 239 -2.64 11.34 -4.13
N PRO A 240 -1.67 11.11 -5.05
CA PRO A 240 -0.55 12.05 -5.22
C PRO A 240 -0.94 13.46 -5.65
N ASN A 241 -2.15 13.65 -6.17
CA ASN A 241 -2.72 14.96 -6.50
C ASN A 241 -3.45 15.62 -5.31
N GLN A 242 -3.27 15.09 -4.09
CA GLN A 242 -3.85 15.58 -2.84
C GLN A 242 -5.37 15.46 -2.73
N THR A 243 -6.04 14.72 -3.60
CA THR A 243 -7.46 14.42 -3.44
C THR A 243 -7.67 13.15 -2.62
N PRO A 244 -8.76 13.04 -1.85
CA PRO A 244 -9.05 11.83 -1.09
C PRO A 244 -9.11 10.59 -1.99
N TRP A 245 -8.47 9.53 -1.53
CA TRP A 245 -8.62 8.20 -2.09
C TRP A 245 -10.02 7.68 -1.76
N ALA A 246 -10.74 7.25 -2.78
CA ALA A 246 -12.13 6.83 -2.64
C ALA A 246 -12.49 5.68 -3.58
N ILE A 247 -13.40 4.83 -3.12
CA ILE A 247 -14.18 3.90 -3.93
C ILE A 247 -15.54 4.56 -4.15
N SER A 248 -15.91 4.77 -5.42
CA SER A 248 -17.23 5.32 -5.75
C SER A 248 -18.33 4.33 -5.36
N LEU A 249 -19.38 4.83 -4.70
CA LEU A 249 -20.56 4.01 -4.36
C LEU A 249 -21.27 3.48 -5.61
N SER A 250 -21.14 4.16 -6.76
CA SER A 250 -21.67 3.66 -8.04
C SER A 250 -20.97 2.37 -8.51
N SER A 251 -19.71 2.14 -8.12
CA SER A 251 -18.98 0.91 -8.44
C SER A 251 -19.47 -0.30 -7.63
N THR A 252 -20.17 -0.08 -6.52
CA THR A 252 -20.72 -1.14 -5.66
C THR A 252 -22.11 -1.61 -6.08
N LYS A 253 -22.65 -1.09 -7.20
CA LYS A 253 -23.97 -1.44 -7.72
C LYS A 253 -24.09 -2.87 -8.25
N ALA A 254 -22.99 -3.44 -8.70
CA ALA A 254 -23.00 -4.82 -9.19
C ALA A 254 -23.56 -5.73 -8.09
N ARG A 255 -24.53 -6.59 -8.43
CA ARG A 255 -25.15 -7.52 -7.46
C ARG A 255 -24.12 -8.42 -6.78
N SER A 256 -23.03 -8.71 -7.47
CA SER A 256 -21.90 -9.50 -6.98
C SER A 256 -20.87 -8.69 -6.18
N HIS A 257 -21.04 -7.38 -6.03
CA HIS A 257 -20.02 -6.55 -5.39
C HIS A 257 -20.00 -6.82 -3.87
N PRO A 258 -18.85 -7.20 -3.29
CA PRO A 258 -18.74 -7.61 -1.88
C PRO A 258 -19.17 -6.54 -0.85
N LEU A 259 -19.06 -5.26 -1.24
CA LEU A 259 -19.50 -4.12 -0.42
C LEU A 259 -21.02 -3.87 -0.49
N ARG A 260 -21.72 -4.38 -1.51
CA ARG A 260 -23.17 -4.15 -1.67
C ARG A 260 -23.96 -4.71 -0.49
N GLU A 261 -23.66 -5.95 -0.11
CA GLU A 261 -24.33 -6.62 1.01
C GLU A 261 -24.08 -5.92 2.33
N LEU A 262 -22.84 -5.43 2.54
CA LEU A 262 -22.47 -4.68 3.73
C LEU A 262 -23.26 -3.37 3.83
N LEU A 263 -23.34 -2.60 2.75
CA LEU A 263 -24.09 -1.35 2.72
C LEU A 263 -25.61 -1.55 2.93
N ILE A 264 -26.19 -2.60 2.33
CA ILE A 264 -27.61 -2.95 2.53
C ILE A 264 -27.88 -3.31 4.00
N ARG A 265 -26.98 -4.08 4.62
CA ARG A 265 -27.08 -4.44 6.04
C ARG A 265 -27.03 -3.20 6.95
N GLU A 266 -26.33 -2.16 6.52
CA GLU A 266 -26.26 -0.86 7.20
C GLU A 266 -27.43 0.07 6.85
N GLY A 267 -28.45 -0.43 6.15
CA GLY A 267 -29.68 0.31 5.85
C GLY A 267 -29.58 1.25 4.64
N LEU A 268 -28.51 1.17 3.84
CA LEU A 268 -28.47 1.89 2.58
C LEU A 268 -29.29 1.18 1.51
N ASP A 269 -30.29 1.89 0.98
CA ASP A 269 -30.97 1.51 -0.25
C ASP A 269 -30.05 1.76 -1.46
N ILE A 270 -29.23 0.74 -1.78
CA ILE A 270 -28.36 0.75 -2.95
C ILE A 270 -29.13 0.69 -4.26
N ASP A 271 -30.35 0.15 -4.25
CA ASP A 271 -31.18 0.04 -5.45
C ASP A 271 -31.80 1.40 -5.82
N ALA A 272 -32.11 2.26 -4.85
CA ALA A 272 -32.42 3.68 -5.10
C ALA A 272 -31.26 4.46 -5.74
N LEU A 273 -30.02 3.96 -5.66
CA LEU A 273 -28.89 4.56 -6.35
C LEU A 273 -28.87 4.21 -7.85
N ALA A 274 -29.77 3.36 -8.36
CA ALA A 274 -29.76 2.86 -9.75
C ALA A 274 -29.61 3.95 -10.81
N HIS A 275 -30.18 5.14 -10.57
CA HIS A 275 -30.11 6.29 -11.48
C HIS A 275 -28.74 7.00 -11.52
N ILE A 276 -27.87 6.76 -10.53
CA ILE A 276 -26.52 7.36 -10.49
C ILE A 276 -25.62 6.64 -11.49
N PRO A 277 -24.91 7.32 -12.37
CA PRO A 277 -24.11 6.59 -13.35
C PRO A 277 -22.94 5.81 -12.74
N SER A 278 -22.65 4.62 -13.29
CA SER A 278 -21.54 3.77 -12.85
C SER A 278 -20.20 4.37 -13.29
N VAL A 279 -19.56 5.12 -12.40
CA VAL A 279 -18.19 5.60 -12.64
C VAL A 279 -17.24 4.45 -12.34
N LYS A 280 -16.72 3.80 -13.39
CA LYS A 280 -15.63 2.83 -13.22
C LYS A 280 -14.42 3.58 -12.68
N THR A 281 -13.83 3.00 -11.63
CA THR A 281 -12.42 3.07 -11.20
C THR A 281 -12.15 3.88 -9.94
N VAL A 282 -11.37 3.24 -9.05
CA VAL A 282 -10.44 3.88 -8.12
C VAL A 282 -9.50 4.77 -8.92
N MET A 283 -9.87 6.03 -9.17
CA MET A 283 -9.04 6.96 -9.94
C MET A 283 -8.89 8.28 -9.20
N SER A 284 -7.63 8.69 -9.08
CA SER A 284 -7.17 10.08 -9.03
C SER A 284 -8.08 10.91 -9.94
N THR A 285 -8.96 11.70 -9.30
CA THR A 285 -10.02 12.61 -9.77
C THR A 285 -9.85 13.28 -11.15
N SER A 286 -9.69 12.51 -12.22
CA SER A 286 -9.46 13.04 -13.57
C SER A 286 -10.76 13.41 -14.30
N ARG A 287 -11.92 13.12 -13.68
CA ARG A 287 -13.25 13.42 -14.22
C ARG A 287 -14.12 14.01 -13.10
N PRO A 288 -14.30 15.33 -13.05
CA PRO A 288 -15.16 15.95 -12.05
C PRO A 288 -16.63 15.57 -12.31
N LEU A 289 -17.32 15.16 -11.23
CA LEU A 289 -18.77 14.93 -11.24
C LEU A 289 -19.48 16.25 -10.95
N ILE A 290 -20.29 16.74 -11.89
CA ILE A 290 -20.98 18.01 -11.79
C ILE A 290 -22.49 17.75 -11.70
N TYR A 291 -23.13 18.15 -10.61
CA TYR A 291 -24.55 17.91 -10.33
C TYR A 291 -25.33 19.19 -10.02
N SER A 292 -24.65 20.35 -9.98
CA SER A 292 -25.29 21.65 -9.90
C SER A 292 -24.50 22.73 -10.65
N LEU A 293 -25.21 23.74 -11.14
CA LEU A 293 -24.59 24.97 -11.62
C LEU A 293 -23.97 25.72 -10.42
N GLY A 294 -22.81 26.33 -10.63
CA GLY A 294 -22.02 26.99 -9.58
C GLY A 294 -21.15 26.03 -8.75
N GLN A 295 -21.26 24.71 -8.94
CA GLN A 295 -20.40 23.74 -8.28
C GLN A 295 -18.94 23.96 -8.67
N ARG A 296 -18.08 24.09 -7.67
CA ARG A 296 -16.63 24.17 -7.84
C ARG A 296 -16.03 22.78 -8.00
N PHE A 297 -15.10 22.62 -8.94
CA PHE A 297 -14.35 21.38 -9.11
C PHE A 297 -12.89 21.66 -9.47
N CYS A 298 -12.00 20.74 -9.09
CA CYS A 298 -10.58 20.81 -9.41
C CYS A 298 -10.32 20.24 -10.80
N LEU A 299 -9.59 20.97 -11.62
CA LEU A 299 -9.14 20.49 -12.92
C LEU A 299 -7.61 20.42 -12.98
N ASN A 300 -7.10 19.31 -13.53
CA ASN A 300 -5.68 19.15 -13.81
C ASN A 300 -5.40 19.55 -15.26
N PHE A 301 -4.73 20.69 -15.44
CA PHE A 301 -4.41 21.26 -16.75
C PHE A 301 -3.21 20.58 -17.44
N LYS A 302 -2.66 19.48 -16.90
CA LYS A 302 -1.63 18.68 -17.58
C LYS A 302 -2.16 17.94 -18.81
N ASN A 303 -3.46 17.62 -18.83
CA ASN A 303 -4.11 16.98 -19.97
C ASN A 303 -4.86 18.04 -20.80
N THR A 304 -4.73 17.96 -22.12
CA THR A 304 -5.37 18.89 -23.07
C THR A 304 -6.86 18.63 -23.28
N THR A 305 -7.38 17.56 -22.69
CA THR A 305 -8.78 17.14 -22.76
C THR A 305 -9.29 16.84 -21.36
N PHE A 306 -10.49 17.33 -21.03
CA PHE A 306 -11.20 16.93 -19.82
C PHE A 306 -12.63 16.52 -20.14
N GLN A 307 -13.10 15.49 -19.44
CA GLN A 307 -14.43 14.92 -19.65
C GLN A 307 -15.20 15.00 -18.32
N PRO A 308 -15.90 16.12 -18.05
CA PRO A 308 -16.79 16.19 -16.90
C PRO A 308 -17.98 15.24 -17.11
N ILE A 309 -18.47 14.66 -16.02
CA ILE A 309 -19.72 13.89 -16.03
C ILE A 309 -20.78 14.77 -15.40
N PHE A 310 -21.81 15.11 -16.17
CA PHE A 310 -22.97 15.83 -15.65
C PHE A 310 -24.03 14.82 -15.19
N ILE A 311 -24.51 15.00 -13.96
CA ILE A 311 -25.72 14.31 -13.48
C ILE A 311 -26.88 15.29 -13.69
N SER A 312 -27.64 15.11 -14.77
CA SER A 312 -28.93 15.78 -14.96
C SER A 312 -30.08 14.87 -14.54
N PHE A 313 -31.27 15.43 -14.33
CA PHE A 313 -32.49 14.67 -14.01
C PHE A 313 -32.91 13.68 -15.13
N GLY A 314 -32.24 13.67 -16.29
CA GLY A 314 -32.56 12.82 -17.46
C GLY A 314 -31.54 11.73 -17.80
N GLY A 315 -30.39 11.63 -17.13
CA GLY A 315 -29.35 10.62 -17.42
C GLY A 315 -27.91 11.17 -17.47
N GLU A 316 -26.95 10.33 -17.89
CA GLU A 316 -25.58 10.79 -18.19
C GLU A 316 -25.58 11.64 -19.46
N GLU A 317 -25.19 12.90 -19.34
CA GLU A 317 -24.64 13.64 -20.48
C GLU A 317 -23.12 13.76 -20.30
N LYS A 318 -22.39 13.11 -21.20
CA LYS A 318 -20.95 13.27 -21.32
C LYS A 318 -20.70 14.44 -22.24
N LEU A 319 -20.08 15.49 -21.71
CA LEU A 319 -19.58 16.58 -22.54
C LEU A 319 -18.09 16.35 -22.77
N ASP A 320 -17.65 16.33 -24.02
CA ASP A 320 -16.24 16.41 -24.34
C ASP A 320 -15.84 17.88 -24.32
N CYS A 321 -15.11 18.28 -23.27
CA CYS A 321 -14.63 19.64 -23.15
C CYS A 321 -13.16 19.73 -23.57
N TYR A 322 -12.90 20.57 -24.57
CA TYR A 322 -11.55 20.87 -25.02
C TYR A 322 -11.07 22.15 -24.36
N ILE A 323 -9.87 22.11 -23.77
CA ILE A 323 -9.21 23.32 -23.29
C ILE A 323 -8.24 23.74 -24.37
N GLU A 324 -8.63 24.75 -25.16
CA GLU A 324 -7.71 25.40 -26.09
C GLU A 324 -6.77 26.32 -25.30
N PHE A 325 -5.50 25.94 -25.23
CA PHE A 325 -4.45 26.82 -24.73
C PHE A 325 -4.12 27.85 -25.82
N LEU A 326 -4.51 29.11 -25.63
CA LEU A 326 -4.19 30.23 -26.53
C LEU A 326 -2.69 30.62 -26.54
N SER A 327 -1.76 29.79 -26.03
CA SER A 327 -0.33 30.12 -26.04
C SER A 327 0.58 28.95 -26.43
N ARG A 328 1.54 29.25 -27.31
CA ARG A 328 2.59 28.36 -27.84
C ARG A 328 3.69 28.08 -26.81
N HIS A 329 3.37 27.67 -25.58
CA HIS A 329 4.38 27.20 -24.64
C HIS A 329 4.39 25.67 -24.56
N ARG A 330 5.37 25.07 -25.24
CA ARG A 330 5.75 23.65 -25.07
C ARG A 330 6.51 23.49 -23.76
N GLY A 331 5.78 23.31 -22.67
CA GLY A 331 6.31 22.92 -21.36
C GLY A 331 5.21 22.28 -20.52
N PRO A 332 5.53 21.37 -19.58
CA PRO A 332 4.55 20.81 -18.66
C PRO A 332 3.95 21.94 -17.82
N SER A 333 2.66 22.22 -18.04
CA SER A 333 1.92 23.25 -17.32
C SER A 333 1.60 22.76 -15.90
N PRO A 334 2.09 23.41 -14.83
CA PRO A 334 1.93 22.94 -13.45
C PRO A 334 0.65 23.46 -12.77
N TYR A 335 -0.29 24.02 -13.52
CA TYR A 335 -1.43 24.71 -12.91
C TYR A 335 -2.55 23.72 -12.54
N ILE A 336 -2.96 23.77 -11.28
CA ILE A 336 -4.26 23.29 -10.80
C ILE A 336 -5.11 24.56 -10.64
N GLY A 337 -6.32 24.54 -11.18
CA GLY A 337 -7.23 25.69 -11.13
C GLY A 337 -8.63 25.26 -10.71
N MET A 338 -9.35 26.20 -10.10
CA MET A 338 -10.73 26.03 -9.67
C MET A 338 -11.66 26.56 -10.75
N LEU A 339 -12.58 25.73 -11.23
CA LEU A 339 -13.60 26.10 -12.21
C LEU A 339 -15.00 25.92 -11.59
N TYR A 340 -15.98 26.65 -12.12
CA TYR A 340 -17.40 26.46 -11.84
C TYR A 340 -18.22 26.67 -13.11
N VAL A 341 -19.32 25.91 -13.26
CA VAL A 341 -20.20 26.01 -14.45
C VAL A 341 -21.29 27.04 -14.18
N THR A 342 -21.37 28.11 -14.99
CA THR A 342 -22.36 29.17 -14.82
C THR A 342 -23.62 28.99 -15.67
N SER A 343 -23.53 28.25 -16.77
CA SER A 343 -24.66 27.98 -17.67
C SER A 343 -24.38 26.77 -18.57
N LEU A 344 -25.38 25.95 -18.84
CA LEU A 344 -25.37 24.97 -19.93
C LEU A 344 -26.01 25.65 -21.15
N GLY A 345 -25.21 26.01 -22.15
CA GLY A 345 -25.73 26.51 -23.42
C GLY A 345 -26.33 25.34 -24.19
N LEU A 346 -27.63 25.39 -24.47
CA LEU A 346 -28.27 24.51 -25.45
C LEU A 346 -27.76 24.93 -26.84
N CYS A 347 -27.02 24.05 -27.52
CA CYS A 347 -26.82 24.14 -28.96
C CYS A 347 -27.89 23.34 -29.68
#